data_AF-A0A3E0DSR0-F1
#
_entry.id   AF-A0A3E0DSR0-F1
#
_cell.length_a   1.000
_cell.length_b   1.000
_cell.length_c   1.000
_cell.angle_alpha   90.00
_cell.angle_beta   90.00
_cell.angle_gamma   90.00
#
_symmetry.space_group_name_H-M   'P 1'
#
loop_
_entity.id
_entity.type
_entity.pdbx_description
1 polymer ?
#
loop_
_entity_poly.entity_id
_entity_poly.type
_entity_poly.pdbx_seq_one_letter_code
_entity_poly.pdbx_strand_id
1 'polypeptide(L)'
;MDFLQFDLGNLKRGEIVEVTLTSGANVRLMTSSEFNNYKNGRKHRFIGGLAKRSPVNLQVTSSGRWYVAVDMQGLRGSTKASVRTLPGMLPEIQERPLSEVPSLVRDNVPPPLESGGETHDVFISHASEDKDDLVRPLANALIAKGLNVWFDEMTLRIGDSLRQKIDKGLANSRVGLVVLSPSFIKKGWTNYELDGIVTRTVSGEQVLLPIWHNITKQQVVDFSPSLADKVARSTATHTIDEIADEIYELLESKA
;
A
#
# COMPACT_ATOMS: atom_id res chain seq x y z
N MET A 1 17.29 2.03 -38.25
CA MET A 1 17.40 1.00 -37.21
C MET A 1 15.98 0.67 -36.80
N ASP A 2 15.57 -0.59 -36.91
CA ASP A 2 14.22 -1.00 -36.53
C ASP A 2 14.20 -1.40 -35.06
N PHE A 3 13.35 -0.72 -34.29
CA PHE A 3 13.16 -0.96 -32.87
C PHE A 3 11.71 -0.70 -32.47
N LEU A 4 11.24 -1.38 -31.43
CA LEU A 4 9.99 -1.05 -30.75
C LEU A 4 10.26 0.07 -29.76
N GLN A 5 9.42 1.10 -29.75
CA GLN A 5 9.51 2.21 -28.78
C GLN A 5 8.32 2.20 -27.84
N PHE A 6 8.56 2.48 -26.56
CA PHE A 6 7.53 2.67 -25.55
C PHE A 6 7.83 3.96 -24.78
N ASP A 7 6.88 4.90 -24.78
CA ASP A 7 6.93 6.11 -23.95
C ASP A 7 6.32 5.80 -22.59
N LEU A 8 7.11 5.95 -21.52
CA LEU A 8 6.68 5.62 -20.17
C LEU A 8 6.13 6.85 -19.42
N GLY A 9 6.13 8.02 -20.05
CA GLY A 9 5.81 9.27 -19.36
C GLY A 9 6.84 9.60 -18.28
N ASN A 10 6.40 10.35 -17.26
CA ASN A 10 7.25 10.78 -16.16
C ASN A 10 7.33 9.69 -15.07
N LEU A 11 8.53 9.18 -14.83
CA LEU A 11 8.84 8.22 -13.78
C LEU A 11 9.64 8.88 -12.66
N LYS A 12 9.51 8.35 -11.45
CA LYS A 12 10.29 8.74 -10.26
C LYS A 12 11.52 7.85 -10.12
N ARG A 13 12.61 8.43 -9.58
CA ARG A 13 13.79 7.65 -9.19
C ARG A 13 13.38 6.49 -8.28
N GLY A 14 13.88 5.31 -8.58
CA GLY A 14 13.62 4.09 -7.81
C GLY A 14 12.57 3.18 -8.45
N GLU A 15 11.64 3.71 -9.26
CA GLU A 15 10.63 2.90 -9.96
C GLU A 15 11.29 1.86 -10.88
N ILE A 16 10.62 0.72 -11.07
CA ILE A 16 11.12 -0.38 -11.87
C ILE A 16 10.30 -0.45 -13.16
N VAL A 17 10.99 -0.55 -14.29
CA VAL A 17 10.38 -0.80 -15.59
C VAL A 17 10.53 -2.28 -15.90
N GLU A 18 9.41 -2.99 -15.94
CA GLU A 18 9.36 -4.40 -16.33
C GLU A 18 9.05 -4.52 -17.83
N VAL A 19 9.94 -5.21 -18.55
CA VAL A 19 9.81 -5.47 -19.98
C VAL A 19 9.66 -6.97 -20.20
N THR A 20 8.52 -7.39 -20.74
CA THR A 20 8.25 -8.77 -21.13
C THR A 20 8.54 -8.95 -22.60
N LEU A 21 9.29 -9.99 -22.96
CA LEU A 21 9.71 -10.30 -24.32
C LEU A 21 9.26 -11.71 -24.73
N THR A 22 8.87 -11.89 -25.99
CA THR A 22 8.58 -13.23 -26.53
C THR A 22 9.84 -14.00 -26.92
N SER A 23 10.94 -13.30 -27.21
CA SER A 23 12.24 -13.86 -27.59
C SER A 23 13.36 -12.88 -27.20
N GLY A 24 14.59 -13.37 -27.08
CA GLY A 24 15.71 -12.57 -26.61
C GLY A 24 16.00 -11.36 -27.52
N ALA A 25 16.14 -10.19 -26.92
CA ALA A 25 16.32 -8.91 -27.60
C ALA A 25 17.14 -7.94 -26.77
N ASN A 26 17.64 -6.87 -27.38
CA ASN A 26 18.25 -5.78 -26.63
C ASN A 26 17.15 -4.92 -26.03
N VAL A 27 17.17 -4.72 -24.71
CA VAL A 27 16.27 -3.81 -24.01
C VAL A 27 17.08 -2.64 -23.49
N ARG A 28 16.68 -1.42 -23.85
CA ARG A 28 17.39 -0.18 -23.53
C ARG A 28 16.41 0.81 -22.90
N LEU A 29 16.57 1.06 -21.60
CA LEU A 29 15.85 2.10 -20.86
C LEU A 29 16.67 3.39 -20.87
N MET A 30 16.05 4.50 -21.27
CA MET A 30 16.73 5.77 -21.54
C MET A 30 15.89 6.96 -21.08
N THR A 31 16.56 8.04 -20.66
CA THR A 31 15.90 9.34 -20.47
C THR A 31 15.50 9.92 -21.83
N SER A 32 14.60 10.92 -21.86
CA SER A 32 14.24 11.62 -23.09
C SER A 32 15.42 12.09 -23.93
N SER A 33 16.45 12.66 -23.28
CA SER A 33 17.65 13.17 -23.97
C SER A 33 18.46 12.03 -24.60
N GLU A 34 18.65 10.93 -23.87
CA GLU A 34 19.40 9.77 -24.34
C GLU A 34 18.63 9.00 -25.42
N PHE A 35 17.32 8.90 -25.31
CA PHE A 35 16.46 8.29 -26.33
C PHE A 35 16.50 9.06 -27.65
N ASN A 36 16.50 10.40 -27.58
CA ASN A 36 16.69 11.23 -28.77
C ASN A 36 18.07 11.00 -29.39
N ASN A 37 19.13 10.88 -28.60
CA ASN A 37 20.46 10.54 -29.12
C ASN A 37 20.49 9.16 -29.78
N TYR A 38 19.87 8.16 -29.14
CA TYR A 38 19.73 6.80 -29.67
C TYR A 38 19.01 6.77 -31.03
N LYS A 39 17.85 7.44 -31.12
CA LYS A 39 17.06 7.52 -32.36
C LYS A 39 17.84 8.14 -33.52
N ASN A 40 18.75 9.06 -33.21
CA ASN A 40 19.60 9.74 -34.19
C ASN A 40 20.96 9.04 -34.41
N GLY A 41 21.19 7.84 -33.85
CA GLY A 41 22.44 7.10 -34.00
C GLY A 41 23.66 7.75 -33.33
N ARG A 42 23.43 8.70 -32.41
CA ARG A 42 24.49 9.38 -31.65
C ARG A 42 24.90 8.55 -30.45
N LYS A 43 26.06 8.87 -29.88
CA LYS A 43 26.51 8.27 -28.61
C LYS A 43 25.50 8.62 -27.51
N HIS A 44 25.08 7.61 -26.76
CA HIS A 44 24.05 7.74 -25.73
C HIS A 44 24.32 6.76 -24.58
N ARG A 45 23.63 6.97 -23.47
CA ARG A 45 23.63 6.12 -22.28
C ARG A 45 22.28 5.45 -22.11
N PHE A 46 22.29 4.19 -21.69
CA PHE A 46 21.07 3.44 -21.41
C PHE A 46 21.30 2.49 -20.25
N ILE A 47 20.20 2.03 -19.67
CA ILE A 47 20.16 0.96 -18.66
C ILE A 47 19.58 -0.27 -19.36
N GLY A 48 20.20 -1.44 -19.17
CA GLY A 48 19.81 -2.68 -19.82
C GLY A 48 20.88 -3.23 -20.76
N GLY A 49 20.47 -4.03 -21.74
CA GLY A 49 21.35 -4.77 -22.64
C GLY A 49 20.65 -5.96 -23.27
N LEU A 50 21.43 -6.95 -23.73
CA LEU A 50 20.88 -8.19 -24.29
C LEU A 50 20.11 -8.98 -23.22
N ALA A 51 18.81 -9.01 -23.34
CA ALA A 51 17.92 -9.79 -22.51
C ALA A 51 17.79 -11.21 -23.06
N LYS A 52 18.35 -12.18 -22.34
CA LYS A 52 18.21 -13.62 -22.66
C LYS A 52 17.05 -14.28 -21.89
N ARG A 53 16.47 -13.60 -20.91
CA ARG A 53 15.40 -14.08 -20.04
C ARG A 53 14.35 -12.96 -19.91
N SER A 54 13.10 -13.35 -19.73
CA SER A 54 11.94 -12.47 -19.58
C SER A 54 11.17 -12.87 -18.32
N PRO A 55 10.62 -11.93 -17.54
CA PRO A 55 10.69 -10.48 -17.74
C PRO A 55 12.05 -9.87 -17.36
N VAL A 56 12.32 -8.67 -17.88
CA VAL A 56 13.51 -7.86 -17.58
C VAL A 56 13.10 -6.67 -16.73
N ASN A 57 13.71 -6.52 -15.55
CA ASN A 57 13.44 -5.42 -14.64
C ASN A 57 14.58 -4.39 -14.69
N LEU A 58 14.26 -3.15 -15.04
CA LEU A 58 15.22 -2.05 -15.16
C LEU A 58 14.84 -0.91 -14.20
N GLN A 59 15.72 -0.57 -13.28
CA GLN A 59 15.47 0.47 -12.30
C GLN A 59 15.71 1.87 -12.88
N VAL A 60 14.78 2.79 -12.61
CA VAL A 60 14.86 4.20 -12.93
C VAL A 60 15.86 4.89 -11.99
N THR A 61 16.92 5.47 -12.54
CA THR A 61 18.01 6.08 -11.75
C THR A 61 17.80 7.56 -11.44
N SER A 62 16.88 8.23 -12.15
CA SER A 62 16.55 9.65 -11.94
C SER A 62 15.08 9.93 -12.30
N SER A 63 14.45 10.86 -11.60
CA SER A 63 13.09 11.30 -11.94
C SER A 63 13.07 12.08 -13.25
N GLY A 64 12.08 11.84 -14.11
CA GLY A 64 11.95 12.51 -15.40
C GLY A 64 11.18 11.66 -16.40
N ARG A 65 11.17 12.06 -17.68
CA ARG A 65 10.51 11.29 -18.74
C ARG A 65 11.44 10.21 -19.30
N TRP A 66 10.93 9.00 -19.42
CA TRP A 66 11.69 7.82 -19.79
C TRP A 66 11.07 7.07 -20.98
N TYR A 67 11.94 6.41 -21.72
CA TYR A 67 11.62 5.62 -22.90
C TYR A 67 12.30 4.25 -22.83
N VAL A 68 11.61 3.22 -23.33
CA VAL A 68 12.21 1.92 -23.61
C VAL A 68 12.30 1.72 -25.11
N ALA A 69 13.48 1.32 -25.57
CA ALA A 69 13.69 0.78 -26.90
C ALA A 69 13.98 -0.73 -26.80
N VAL A 70 13.31 -1.51 -27.65
CA VAL A 70 13.61 -2.94 -27.82
C VAL A 70 14.02 -3.20 -29.27
N ASP A 71 15.22 -3.73 -29.47
CA ASP A 71 15.77 -3.99 -30.81
C ASP A 71 16.48 -5.34 -30.92
N MET A 72 16.62 -5.80 -32.17
CA MET A 72 17.26 -7.08 -32.50
C MET A 72 18.69 -6.89 -33.02
N GLN A 73 19.35 -5.76 -32.73
CA GLN A 73 20.66 -5.45 -33.29
C GLN A 73 21.68 -6.55 -32.94
N GLY A 74 22.20 -7.23 -33.96
CA GLY A 74 23.14 -8.35 -33.81
C GLY A 74 22.50 -9.71 -33.48
N LEU A 75 21.17 -9.81 -33.50
CA LEU A 75 20.41 -11.03 -33.22
C LEU A 75 19.60 -11.46 -34.45
N ARG A 76 19.26 -12.75 -34.54
CA ARG A 76 18.40 -13.30 -35.60
C ARG A 76 16.97 -13.46 -35.08
N GLY A 77 15.98 -13.19 -35.93
CA GLY A 77 14.55 -13.34 -35.62
C GLY A 77 13.87 -12.01 -35.26
N SER A 78 12.66 -12.11 -34.72
CA SER A 78 11.85 -10.97 -34.26
C SER A 78 11.36 -11.21 -32.83
N THR A 79 11.03 -10.13 -32.13
CA THR A 79 10.45 -10.17 -30.78
C THR A 79 9.22 -9.28 -30.71
N LYS A 80 8.26 -9.63 -29.86
CA LYS A 80 7.24 -8.72 -29.36
C LYS A 80 7.59 -8.35 -27.93
N ALA A 81 7.29 -7.11 -27.56
CA ALA A 81 7.55 -6.60 -26.23
C ALA A 81 6.29 -5.95 -25.64
N SER A 82 6.11 -6.08 -24.33
CA SER A 82 5.21 -5.26 -23.53
C SER A 82 5.97 -4.66 -22.36
N VAL A 83 5.57 -3.47 -21.93
CA VAL A 83 6.25 -2.73 -20.87
C VAL A 83 5.23 -2.29 -19.84
N ARG A 84 5.54 -2.48 -18.56
CA ARG A 84 4.79 -1.93 -17.43
C ARG A 84 5.73 -1.35 -16.38
N THR A 85 5.25 -0.37 -15.63
CA THR A 85 6.00 0.25 -14.53
C THR A 85 5.53 -0.32 -13.20
N LEU A 86 6.49 -0.63 -12.32
CA LEU A 86 6.30 -1.13 -10.98
C LEU A 86 6.86 -0.09 -9.98
N PRO A 87 6.25 0.10 -8.81
CA PRO A 87 6.80 0.95 -7.77
C PRO A 87 8.18 0.45 -7.31
N GLY A 88 9.05 1.38 -6.92
CA GLY A 88 10.45 1.08 -6.59
C GLY A 88 10.65 0.22 -5.34
N MET A 89 11.87 -0.30 -5.16
CA MET A 89 12.26 -1.04 -3.96
C MET A 89 11.97 -0.21 -2.70
N LEU A 90 11.34 -0.86 -1.73
CA LEU A 90 10.96 -0.26 -0.47
C LEU A 90 12.20 0.16 0.33
N PRO A 91 12.16 1.30 1.03
CA PRO A 91 13.24 1.67 1.94
C PRO A 91 13.42 0.59 3.00
N GLU A 92 14.66 0.37 3.43
CA GLU A 92 14.95 -0.48 4.60
C GLU A 92 14.06 -0.08 5.77
N ILE A 93 13.42 -1.08 6.38
CA ILE A 93 12.63 -0.90 7.61
C ILE A 93 13.57 -0.29 8.65
N GLN A 94 13.37 0.99 8.95
CA GLN A 94 14.02 1.62 10.10
C GLN A 94 13.14 1.35 11.32
N GLU A 95 13.60 0.47 12.20
CA GLU A 95 13.04 0.26 13.53
C GLU A 95 13.33 1.50 14.39
N ARG A 96 12.55 2.57 14.20
CA ARG A 96 12.54 3.72 15.10
C ARG A 96 11.32 3.63 16.02
N PRO A 97 11.44 4.00 17.31
CA PRO A 97 10.30 4.16 18.19
C PRO A 97 9.25 5.08 17.58
N LEU A 98 7.96 4.70 17.65
CA LEU A 98 6.83 5.49 17.12
C LEU A 98 6.78 6.91 17.70
N SER A 99 7.37 7.12 18.88
CA SER A 99 7.49 8.41 19.57
C SER A 99 8.35 9.44 18.83
N GLU A 100 9.22 9.03 17.91
CA GLU A 100 10.18 9.93 17.25
C GLU A 100 9.74 10.42 15.87
N VAL A 101 8.54 10.07 15.41
CA VAL A 101 8.03 10.44 14.08
C VAL A 101 7.28 11.79 14.14
N PRO A 102 7.85 12.91 13.65
CA PRO A 102 7.28 14.26 13.86
C PRO A 102 5.98 14.50 13.10
N SER A 103 5.62 13.64 12.14
CA SER A 103 4.36 13.73 11.37
C SER A 103 3.14 13.13 12.10
N LEU A 104 3.30 12.64 13.33
CA LEU A 104 2.21 12.11 14.17
C LEU A 104 1.64 13.13 15.17
N VAL A 105 2.01 14.41 15.04
CA VAL A 105 1.65 15.48 15.97
C VAL A 105 0.42 16.25 15.48
N ARG A 106 -0.72 16.06 16.15
CA ARG A 106 -1.72 17.13 16.35
C ARG A 106 -2.43 16.99 17.70
N ASP A 107 -2.54 18.14 18.37
CA ASP A 107 -3.16 18.36 19.67
C ASP A 107 -4.67 18.69 19.61
N ASN A 108 -5.33 18.61 18.45
CA ASN A 108 -6.73 19.04 18.31
C ASN A 108 -7.58 18.09 17.45
N VAL A 109 -8.56 17.46 18.10
CA VAL A 109 -9.69 16.74 17.49
C VAL A 109 -10.62 17.76 16.83
N PRO A 110 -11.11 17.55 15.58
CA PRO A 110 -12.12 18.42 14.99
C PRO A 110 -13.40 18.39 15.84
N PRO A 111 -14.08 19.52 16.09
CA PRO A 111 -15.34 19.52 16.81
C PRO A 111 -16.37 18.66 16.03
N PRO A 112 -17.23 17.91 16.74
CA PRO A 112 -18.24 17.07 16.10
C PRO A 112 -19.10 17.90 15.15
N LEU A 113 -19.29 17.43 13.91
CA LEU A 113 -20.31 17.97 13.03
C LEU A 113 -21.67 17.78 13.73
N GLU A 114 -22.35 18.89 14.01
CA GLU A 114 -23.53 18.93 14.85
C GLU A 114 -24.64 17.95 14.41
N SER A 115 -24.83 16.88 15.19
CA SER A 115 -26.14 16.29 15.54
C SER A 115 -25.94 15.04 16.39
N GLY A 116 -25.94 15.17 17.71
CA GLY A 116 -26.26 14.08 18.66
C GLY A 116 -25.56 12.71 18.47
N GLY A 117 -24.41 12.65 17.81
CA GLY A 117 -23.70 11.41 17.53
C GLY A 117 -22.85 10.97 18.72
N GLU A 118 -22.95 9.69 19.08
CA GLU A 118 -22.08 9.08 20.09
C GLU A 118 -20.62 9.14 19.60
N THR A 119 -19.74 9.74 20.39
CA THR A 119 -18.29 9.71 20.12
C THR A 119 -17.70 8.45 20.74
N HIS A 120 -16.96 7.69 19.96
CA HIS A 120 -16.32 6.45 20.37
C HIS A 120 -14.80 6.62 20.49
N ASP A 121 -14.14 5.79 21.30
CA ASP A 121 -12.68 5.78 21.37
C ASP A 121 -12.09 5.01 20.19
N VAL A 122 -12.71 3.85 19.89
CA VAL A 122 -12.23 2.92 18.88
C VAL A 122 -13.39 2.48 17.99
N PHE A 123 -13.17 2.45 16.67
CA PHE A 123 -14.02 1.65 15.79
C PHE A 123 -13.25 0.46 15.20
N ILE A 124 -13.96 -0.63 14.90
CA ILE A 124 -13.36 -1.84 14.31
C ILE A 124 -14.06 -2.19 12.99
N SER A 125 -13.40 -1.89 11.88
CA SER A 125 -13.85 -2.30 10.55
C SER A 125 -13.37 -3.72 10.24
N HIS A 126 -14.32 -4.60 9.87
CA HIS A 126 -14.05 -6.03 9.72
C HIS A 126 -15.00 -6.68 8.72
N ALA A 127 -14.61 -7.85 8.20
CA ALA A 127 -15.53 -8.71 7.48
C ALA A 127 -16.47 -9.42 8.46
N SER A 128 -17.76 -9.57 8.10
CA SER A 128 -18.76 -10.29 8.91
C SER A 128 -18.30 -11.65 9.42
N GLU A 129 -17.49 -12.33 8.63
CA GLU A 129 -16.95 -13.66 8.88
C GLU A 129 -15.93 -13.67 10.03
N ASP A 130 -15.27 -12.55 10.32
CA ASP A 130 -14.25 -12.42 11.37
C ASP A 130 -14.85 -11.94 12.71
N LYS A 131 -16.17 -11.70 12.73
CA LYS A 131 -16.85 -11.02 13.83
C LYS A 131 -16.74 -11.76 15.15
N ASP A 132 -17.09 -13.05 15.14
CA ASP A 132 -17.18 -13.84 16.37
C ASP A 132 -15.81 -14.42 16.79
N ASP A 133 -14.92 -14.68 15.82
CA ASP A 133 -13.60 -15.28 16.08
C ASP A 133 -12.56 -14.28 16.60
N LEU A 134 -12.60 -13.03 16.12
CA LEU A 134 -11.61 -12.00 16.51
C LEU A 134 -12.25 -10.73 17.05
N VAL A 135 -13.21 -10.17 16.33
CA VAL A 135 -13.63 -8.77 16.56
C VAL A 135 -14.37 -8.62 17.87
N ARG A 136 -15.30 -9.53 18.18
CA ARG A 136 -16.05 -9.51 19.44
C ARG A 136 -15.13 -9.76 20.65
N PRO A 137 -14.23 -10.76 20.64
CA PRO A 137 -13.20 -10.90 21.68
C PRO A 137 -12.36 -9.63 21.89
N LEU A 138 -11.85 -9.03 20.80
CA LEU A 138 -11.03 -7.82 20.86
C LEU A 138 -11.82 -6.61 21.38
N ALA A 139 -13.05 -6.42 20.91
CA ALA A 139 -13.93 -5.36 21.38
C ALA A 139 -14.22 -5.51 22.87
N ASN A 140 -14.50 -6.72 23.35
CA ASN A 140 -14.73 -6.99 24.77
C ASN A 140 -13.50 -6.70 25.62
N ALA A 141 -12.29 -7.05 25.13
CA ALA A 141 -11.04 -6.74 25.82
C ALA A 141 -10.81 -5.22 25.93
N LEU A 142 -11.06 -4.47 24.87
CA LEU A 142 -10.99 -3.00 24.86
C LEU A 142 -12.05 -2.36 25.77
N ILE A 143 -13.28 -2.86 25.76
CA ILE A 143 -14.37 -2.39 26.64
C ILE A 143 -14.05 -2.66 28.11
N ALA A 144 -13.46 -3.83 28.42
CA ALA A 144 -13.02 -4.16 29.79
C ALA A 144 -11.95 -3.19 30.32
N LYS A 145 -11.24 -2.49 29.43
CA LYS A 145 -10.30 -1.40 29.75
C LYS A 145 -10.94 -0.02 29.85
N GLY A 146 -12.27 0.07 29.70
CA GLY A 146 -13.03 1.31 29.81
C GLY A 146 -13.16 2.10 28.51
N LEU A 147 -12.75 1.55 27.36
CA LEU A 147 -12.86 2.22 26.07
C LEU A 147 -14.26 2.07 25.46
N ASN A 148 -14.78 3.12 24.83
CA ASN A 148 -16.00 3.04 24.04
C ASN A 148 -15.69 2.49 22.63
N VAL A 149 -16.20 1.28 22.32
CA VAL A 149 -15.86 0.55 21.09
C VAL A 149 -17.07 0.39 20.17
N TRP A 150 -16.91 0.73 18.90
CA TRP A 150 -17.95 0.62 17.87
C TRP A 150 -17.55 -0.33 16.74
N PHE A 151 -18.23 -1.47 16.61
CA PHE A 151 -17.87 -2.48 15.60
C PHE A 151 -19.04 -3.04 14.80
N ASP A 152 -20.24 -3.18 15.36
CA ASP A 152 -21.38 -3.84 14.69
C ASP A 152 -21.77 -3.18 13.35
N GLU A 153 -21.92 -1.85 13.31
CA GLU A 153 -22.23 -1.12 12.08
C GLU A 153 -21.05 -1.03 11.11
N MET A 154 -19.85 -1.33 11.59
CA MET A 154 -18.60 -1.30 10.84
C MET A 154 -18.28 -2.65 10.15
N THR A 155 -19.25 -3.57 10.17
CA THR A 155 -19.24 -4.80 9.39
C THR A 155 -19.28 -4.50 7.89
N LEU A 156 -18.35 -5.07 7.13
CA LEU A 156 -18.22 -4.92 5.68
C LEU A 156 -18.92 -6.03 4.91
N ARG A 157 -19.71 -5.64 3.90
CA ARG A 157 -20.42 -6.52 2.97
C ARG A 157 -19.92 -6.32 1.53
N ILE A 158 -20.18 -7.31 0.67
CA ILE A 158 -19.84 -7.21 -0.75
C ILE A 158 -20.64 -6.04 -1.36
N GLY A 159 -19.93 -5.14 -2.06
CA GLY A 159 -20.52 -3.95 -2.67
C GLY A 159 -20.58 -2.72 -1.76
N ASP A 160 -20.21 -2.84 -0.48
CA ASP A 160 -19.97 -1.68 0.37
C ASP A 160 -18.79 -0.87 -0.17
N SER A 161 -18.71 0.42 0.19
CA SER A 161 -17.48 1.19 0.02
C SER A 161 -16.69 1.20 1.32
N LEU A 162 -15.50 0.61 1.27
CA LEU A 162 -14.55 0.58 2.39
C LEU A 162 -14.16 2.00 2.80
N ARG A 163 -13.96 2.87 1.81
CA ARG A 163 -13.61 4.27 2.03
C ARG A 163 -14.69 5.00 2.84
N GLN A 164 -15.95 4.87 2.44
CA GLN A 164 -17.07 5.53 3.13
C GLN A 164 -17.26 5.02 4.56
N LYS A 165 -17.10 3.70 4.77
CA LYS A 165 -17.15 3.09 6.09
C LYS A 165 -16.05 3.64 6.99
N ILE A 166 -14.83 3.69 6.50
CA ILE A 166 -13.69 4.25 7.24
C ILE A 166 -13.92 5.74 7.54
N ASP A 167 -14.42 6.52 6.58
CA ASP A 167 -14.77 7.92 6.80
C ASP A 167 -15.80 8.10 7.92
N LYS A 168 -16.85 7.26 7.94
CA LYS A 168 -17.85 7.26 9.01
C LYS A 168 -17.25 6.89 10.37
N GLY A 169 -16.36 5.91 10.40
CA GLY A 169 -15.64 5.47 11.60
C GLY A 169 -14.77 6.58 12.18
N LEU A 170 -13.95 7.17 11.32
CA LEU A 170 -12.99 8.23 11.65
C LEU A 170 -13.66 9.54 12.07
N ALA A 171 -14.82 9.87 11.51
CA ALA A 171 -15.56 11.06 11.91
C ALA A 171 -16.07 11.00 13.36
N ASN A 172 -16.28 9.80 13.90
CA ASN A 172 -16.87 9.59 15.23
C ASN A 172 -15.93 8.90 16.22
N SER A 173 -14.68 8.62 15.83
CA SER A 173 -13.75 7.90 16.71
C SER A 173 -12.31 8.39 16.66
N ARG A 174 -11.58 8.20 17.76
CA ARG A 174 -10.18 8.63 17.92
C ARG A 174 -9.21 7.69 17.18
N VAL A 175 -9.48 6.39 17.23
CA VAL A 175 -8.67 5.35 16.58
C VAL A 175 -9.56 4.42 15.75
N GLY A 176 -9.07 4.05 14.57
CA GLY A 176 -9.69 3.04 13.73
C GLY A 176 -8.86 1.77 13.65
N LEU A 177 -9.47 0.61 13.86
CA LEU A 177 -8.87 -0.69 13.58
C LEU A 177 -9.45 -1.25 12.29
N VAL A 178 -8.61 -1.81 11.44
CA VAL A 178 -9.04 -2.51 10.22
C VAL A 178 -8.52 -3.93 10.26
N VAL A 179 -9.44 -4.91 10.33
CA VAL A 179 -9.09 -6.33 10.33
C VAL A 179 -8.82 -6.79 8.90
N LEU A 180 -7.57 -7.11 8.62
CA LEU A 180 -7.09 -7.69 7.36
C LEU A 180 -7.05 -9.21 7.51
N SER A 181 -8.01 -9.88 6.89
CA SER A 181 -8.15 -11.34 6.88
C SER A 181 -8.35 -11.88 5.46
N PRO A 182 -8.30 -13.20 5.26
CA PRO A 182 -8.71 -13.79 3.99
C PRO A 182 -10.15 -13.43 3.59
N SER A 183 -11.06 -13.29 4.57
CA SER A 183 -12.45 -12.89 4.36
C SER A 183 -12.56 -11.44 3.89
N PHE A 184 -11.73 -10.55 4.46
CA PHE A 184 -11.63 -9.16 4.04
C PHE A 184 -11.19 -9.05 2.58
N ILE A 185 -10.12 -9.75 2.20
CA ILE A 185 -9.54 -9.72 0.84
C ILE A 185 -10.54 -10.23 -0.21
N LYS A 186 -11.28 -11.30 0.11
CA LYS A 186 -12.27 -11.89 -0.80
C LYS A 186 -13.41 -10.96 -1.20
N LYS A 187 -13.65 -9.88 -0.46
CA LYS A 187 -14.71 -8.90 -0.79
C LYS A 187 -14.40 -8.06 -2.04
N GLY A 188 -13.19 -8.16 -2.59
CA GLY A 188 -12.87 -7.64 -3.93
C GLY A 188 -12.69 -6.12 -3.99
N TRP A 189 -12.12 -5.54 -2.92
CA TRP A 189 -11.84 -4.10 -2.83
C TRP A 189 -10.97 -3.62 -3.99
N THR A 190 -11.28 -2.42 -4.49
CA THR A 190 -10.45 -1.82 -5.53
C THR A 190 -9.14 -1.29 -4.92
N ASN A 191 -8.05 -1.29 -5.69
CA ASN A 191 -6.77 -0.70 -5.26
C ASN A 191 -6.93 0.76 -4.81
N TYR A 192 -7.86 1.51 -5.43
CA TYR A 192 -8.18 2.88 -5.05
C TYR A 192 -8.73 2.99 -3.62
N GLU A 193 -9.60 2.07 -3.20
CA GLU A 193 -10.12 2.06 -1.84
C GLU A 193 -9.06 1.66 -0.81
N LEU A 194 -8.15 0.75 -1.18
CA LEU A 194 -7.04 0.31 -0.34
C LEU A 194 -5.99 1.41 -0.17
N ASP A 195 -5.65 2.13 -1.24
CA ASP A 195 -4.77 3.30 -1.16
C ASP A 195 -5.40 4.43 -0.32
N GLY A 196 -6.73 4.50 -0.28
CA GLY A 196 -7.50 5.38 0.60
C GLY A 196 -7.33 5.09 2.10
N ILE A 197 -6.99 3.85 2.48
CA ILE A 197 -6.61 3.48 3.85
C ILE A 197 -5.22 4.05 4.15
N VAL A 198 -4.26 3.74 3.30
CA VAL A 198 -2.84 4.04 3.46
C VAL A 198 -2.58 5.54 3.54
N THR A 199 -3.25 6.32 2.68
CA THR A 199 -3.08 7.77 2.58
C THR A 199 -3.63 8.52 3.79
N ARG A 200 -4.69 8.00 4.44
CA ARG A 200 -5.23 8.61 5.68
C ARG A 200 -4.37 8.35 6.89
N THR A 201 -3.73 7.18 6.99
CA THR A 201 -2.74 6.91 8.05
C THR A 201 -1.52 7.86 7.96
N VAL A 202 -1.28 8.49 6.81
CA VAL A 202 -0.16 9.44 6.59
C VAL A 202 -0.55 10.89 6.92
N SER A 203 -1.84 11.23 6.90
CA SER A 203 -2.33 12.53 7.38
C SER A 203 -2.44 12.45 8.90
N GLY A 204 -1.50 13.09 9.62
CA GLY A 204 -1.25 12.96 11.07
C GLY A 204 -2.38 13.33 12.05
N GLU A 205 -3.64 13.16 11.69
CA GLU A 205 -4.82 13.52 12.48
C GLU A 205 -5.58 12.28 13.00
N GLN A 206 -5.49 11.13 12.33
CA GLN A 206 -6.32 9.95 12.60
C GLN A 206 -5.53 8.65 12.41
N VAL A 207 -5.45 7.83 13.46
CA VAL A 207 -4.68 6.57 13.43
C VAL A 207 -5.58 5.43 12.98
N LEU A 208 -5.30 4.94 11.78
CA LEU A 208 -5.88 3.71 11.27
C LEU A 208 -4.83 2.59 11.39
N LEU A 209 -5.07 1.64 12.29
CA LEU A 209 -4.17 0.52 12.58
C LEU A 209 -4.68 -0.76 11.92
N PRO A 210 -3.93 -1.33 10.97
CA PRO A 210 -4.24 -2.65 10.42
C PRO A 210 -3.96 -3.77 11.43
N ILE A 211 -4.89 -4.71 11.56
CA ILE A 211 -4.75 -5.94 12.33
C ILE A 211 -4.74 -7.12 11.36
N TRP A 212 -3.61 -7.81 11.21
CA TRP A 212 -3.48 -9.01 10.40
C TRP A 212 -4.03 -10.20 11.16
N HIS A 213 -5.00 -10.87 10.55
CA HIS A 213 -5.66 -12.02 11.15
C HIS A 213 -5.70 -13.19 10.18
N ASN A 214 -5.08 -14.31 10.58
CA ASN A 214 -5.00 -15.54 9.79
C ASN A 214 -4.57 -15.31 8.32
N ILE A 215 -3.61 -14.40 8.13
CA ILE A 215 -3.12 -13.99 6.82
C ILE A 215 -1.60 -13.90 6.83
N THR A 216 -0.99 -14.29 5.71
CA THR A 216 0.46 -14.19 5.51
C THR A 216 0.86 -12.82 4.95
N LYS A 217 2.10 -12.40 5.22
CA LYS A 217 2.67 -11.18 4.62
C LYS A 217 2.58 -11.21 3.09
N GLN A 218 2.83 -12.34 2.45
CA GLN A 218 2.75 -12.46 0.99
C GLN A 218 1.34 -12.18 0.48
N GLN A 219 0.30 -12.72 1.14
CA GLN A 219 -1.09 -12.42 0.77
C GLN A 219 -1.44 -10.95 0.94
N VAL A 220 -0.92 -10.28 1.97
CA VAL A 220 -1.10 -8.83 2.14
C VAL A 220 -0.39 -8.06 1.04
N VAL A 221 0.84 -8.43 0.67
CA VAL A 221 1.59 -7.81 -0.43
C VAL A 221 0.88 -8.00 -1.78
N ASP A 222 0.44 -9.23 -2.08
CA ASP A 222 -0.26 -9.56 -3.33
C ASP A 222 -1.58 -8.77 -3.44
N PHE A 223 -2.21 -8.52 -2.30
CA PHE A 223 -3.44 -7.75 -2.22
C PHE A 223 -3.21 -6.23 -2.28
N SER A 224 -2.25 -5.72 -1.51
CA SER A 224 -1.86 -4.31 -1.47
C SER A 224 -0.45 -4.17 -0.88
N PRO A 225 0.56 -3.91 -1.73
CA PRO A 225 1.91 -3.63 -1.27
C PRO A 225 1.96 -2.44 -0.30
N SER A 226 1.15 -1.40 -0.59
CA SER A 226 1.09 -0.18 0.21
C SER A 226 0.57 -0.41 1.65
N LEU A 227 -0.25 -1.44 1.87
CA LEU A 227 -0.69 -1.87 3.21
C LEU A 227 0.35 -2.75 3.91
N ALA A 228 1.12 -3.53 3.16
CA ALA A 228 2.12 -4.45 3.72
C ALA A 228 3.29 -3.72 4.41
N ASP A 229 3.56 -2.48 4.00
CA ASP A 229 4.66 -1.66 4.54
C ASP A 229 4.23 -0.78 5.73
N LYS A 230 2.97 -0.87 6.15
CA LYS A 230 2.47 -0.13 7.30
C LYS A 230 2.68 -0.89 8.59
N VAL A 231 2.84 -0.13 9.68
CA VAL A 231 2.83 -0.68 11.03
C VAL A 231 1.48 -1.35 11.25
N ALA A 232 1.52 -2.64 11.53
CA ALA A 232 0.35 -3.47 11.80
C ALA A 232 0.58 -4.30 13.06
N ARG A 233 -0.50 -4.82 13.65
CA ARG A 233 -0.43 -5.90 14.64
C ARG A 233 -0.91 -7.19 14.01
N SER A 234 -0.36 -8.30 14.46
CA SER A 234 -0.70 -9.62 13.94
C SER A 234 -1.16 -10.52 15.06
N THR A 235 -2.31 -11.16 14.88
CA THR A 235 -2.81 -12.18 15.82
C THR A 235 -1.98 -13.47 15.77
N ALA A 236 -1.01 -13.57 14.86
CA ALA A 236 -0.05 -14.68 14.83
C ALA A 236 1.11 -14.49 15.81
N THR A 237 1.39 -13.25 16.23
CA THR A 237 2.52 -12.93 17.12
C THR A 237 2.10 -12.27 18.43
N HIS A 238 0.87 -11.75 18.51
CA HIS A 238 0.31 -11.13 19.72
C HIS A 238 -1.04 -11.76 20.04
N THR A 239 -1.32 -11.87 21.33
CA THR A 239 -2.63 -12.21 21.86
C THR A 239 -3.59 -11.03 21.74
N ILE A 240 -4.89 -11.31 21.87
CA ILE A 240 -5.93 -10.26 21.84
C ILE A 240 -5.73 -9.25 22.98
N ASP A 241 -5.35 -9.74 24.18
CA ASP A 241 -5.12 -8.88 25.35
C ASP A 241 -3.92 -7.95 25.13
N GLU A 242 -2.81 -8.47 24.60
CA GLU A 242 -1.63 -7.64 24.26
C GLU A 242 -1.98 -6.55 23.23
N ILE A 243 -2.75 -6.90 22.19
CA ILE A 243 -3.21 -5.92 21.20
C ILE A 243 -4.10 -4.86 21.87
N ALA A 244 -4.98 -5.26 22.80
CA ALA A 244 -5.85 -4.35 23.52
C ALA A 244 -5.07 -3.44 24.49
N ASP A 245 -4.05 -3.95 25.16
CA ASP A 245 -3.13 -3.17 26.02
C ASP A 245 -2.45 -2.06 25.21
N GLU A 246 -1.86 -2.41 24.07
CA GLU A 246 -1.16 -1.43 23.23
C GLU A 246 -2.08 -0.33 22.70
N ILE A 247 -3.31 -0.68 22.32
CA ILE A 247 -4.30 0.31 21.85
C ILE A 247 -4.73 1.24 22.99
N TYR A 248 -4.89 0.69 24.19
CA TYR A 248 -5.23 1.48 25.36
C TYR A 248 -4.10 2.48 25.70
N GLU A 249 -2.85 2.03 25.75
CA GLU A 249 -1.69 2.90 25.98
C GLU A 249 -1.54 3.99 24.91
N LEU A 250 -1.84 3.65 23.64
CA LEU A 250 -1.86 4.63 22.54
C LEU A 250 -2.91 5.74 22.74
N LEU A 251 -4.04 5.42 23.38
CA LEU A 251 -5.12 6.38 23.65
C LEU A 251 -4.88 7.19 24.92
N GLU A 252 -4.27 6.60 25.95
CA GLU A 252 -3.91 7.27 27.21
C GLU A 252 -2.73 8.23 27.04
N SER A 253 -1.71 7.85 26.26
CA SER A 253 -0.56 8.73 25.93
C SER A 253 -0.95 9.99 25.14
N LYS A 254 -2.21 10.07 24.69
CA LYS A 254 -2.80 11.17 23.94
C LYS A 254 -3.91 11.93 24.69
N ALA A 255 -4.23 11.52 25.92
CA ALA A 255 -5.20 12.19 26.80
C ALA A 255 -4.50 13.24 27.68
#